data_AF-A0A2V5RIH4-F1
#
_entry.id   AF-A0A2V5RIH4-F1
#
_cell.length_a   1.000
_cell.length_b   1.000
_cell.length_c   1.000
_cell.angle_alpha   90.00
_cell.angle_beta   90.00
_cell.angle_gamma   90.00
#
_symmetry.space_group_name_H-M   'P 1'
#
loop_
_entity.id
_entity.type
_entity.pdbx_description
1 polymer ?
#
loop_
_entity_poly.entity_id
_entity_poly.type
_entity_poly.pdbx_seq_one_letter_code
_entity_poly.pdbx_strand_id
1 'polypeptide(L)' 'PLVIGVSRKSFLAKLVDSSEMKDRLAPAIALTSLLRVRGADVFRVHDVKESVSALRATEAILGRTE' A
#
# COMPACT_ATOMS: atom_id res chain seq x y z
N PRO A 1 17.62 -0.18 2.39
CA PRO A 1 16.39 0.52 1.98
C PRO A 1 15.66 -0.22 0.84
N LEU A 2 14.50 -0.82 1.13
CA LEU A 2 13.64 -1.48 0.14
C LEU A 2 12.56 -0.51 -0.38
N VAL A 3 12.52 -0.34 -1.70
CA VAL A 3 11.55 0.54 -2.38
C VAL A 3 10.47 -0.30 -3.06
N ILE A 4 9.20 -0.01 -2.78
CA ILE A 4 8.06 -0.70 -3.38
C ILE A 4 7.12 0.26 -4.10
N GLY A 5 6.72 -0.10 -5.32
CA GLY A 5 5.65 0.58 -6.04
C GLY A 5 4.56 -0.41 -6.44
N VAL A 6 3.49 -0.52 -5.65
CA VAL A 6 2.33 -1.38 -5.96
C VAL A 6 1.12 -0.61 -6.49
N SER A 7 1.05 0.70 -6.24
CA SER A 7 -0.08 1.55 -6.60
C SER A 7 -0.43 1.48 -8.10
N ARG A 8 -1.72 1.24 -8.40
CA ARG A 8 -2.34 1.17 -9.74
C ARG A 8 -1.81 0.10 -10.71
N LYS A 9 -0.95 -0.81 -10.27
CA LYS A 9 -0.44 -1.90 -11.12
C LYS A 9 -1.56 -2.84 -11.58
N SER A 10 -1.43 -3.35 -12.81
CA SER A 10 -2.41 -4.23 -13.44
C SER A 10 -2.62 -5.56 -12.71
N PHE A 11 -1.63 -6.05 -11.93
CA PHE A 11 -1.81 -7.24 -11.12
C PHE A 11 -2.87 -7.05 -10.01
N LEU A 12 -3.09 -5.81 -9.54
CA LEU A 12 -4.13 -5.53 -8.54
C LEU A 12 -5.51 -5.79 -9.11
N ALA A 13 -5.74 -5.39 -10.37
CA ALA A 13 -6.98 -5.67 -11.10
C ALA A 13 -7.24 -7.19 -11.20
N LYS A 14 -6.19 -7.97 -11.46
CA LYS A 14 -6.27 -9.45 -11.49
C LYS A 14 -6.53 -10.05 -10.11
N LEU A 15 -6.05 -9.42 -9.04
CA LEU A 15 -6.20 -9.92 -7.67
C LEU A 15 -7.63 -9.74 -7.15
N VAL A 16 -8.28 -8.63 -7.52
CA VAL A 16 -9.65 -8.32 -7.07
C VAL A 16 -10.73 -8.65 -8.11
N ASP A 17 -10.34 -9.31 -9.21
CA ASP A 17 -11.21 -9.66 -10.35
C ASP A 17 -12.05 -8.48 -10.85
N SER A 18 -11.44 -7.30 -10.93
CA SER A 18 -12.07 -6.08 -11.45
C SER A 18 -11.10 -5.32 -12.35
N SER A 19 -11.56 -4.95 -13.54
CA SER A 19 -10.78 -4.16 -14.50
C SER A 19 -10.69 -2.67 -14.15
N GLU A 20 -11.62 -2.19 -13.31
CA GLU A 20 -11.79 -0.77 -13.00
C GLU A 20 -10.57 -0.21 -12.26
N MET A 21 -10.18 1.02 -12.60
CA MET A 21 -9.03 1.67 -11.97
C MET A 21 -9.28 2.01 -10.49
N LYS A 22 -10.52 2.42 -10.18
CA LYS A 22 -10.96 2.76 -8.82
C LYS A 22 -10.86 1.57 -7.84
N ASP A 23 -11.07 0.36 -8.33
CA ASP A 23 -11.08 -0.85 -7.51
C ASP A 23 -9.65 -1.30 -7.13
N ARG A 24 -8.62 -0.67 -7.70
CA ARG A 24 -7.21 -0.93 -7.38
C ARG A 24 -6.74 -0.21 -6.13
N LEU A 25 -7.50 0.77 -5.62
CA LEU A 25 -7.09 1.57 -4.46
C LEU A 25 -7.06 0.72 -3.18
N ALA A 26 -8.16 0.03 -2.88
CA ALA A 26 -8.27 -0.82 -1.69
C ALA A 26 -7.17 -1.92 -1.62
N PRO A 27 -6.92 -2.72 -2.67
CA PRO A 27 -5.84 -3.72 -2.63
C PRO A 27 -4.44 -3.09 -2.60
N ALA A 28 -4.24 -1.91 -3.22
CA ALA A 28 -2.97 -1.19 -3.11
C ALA A 28 -2.68 -0.76 -1.66
N ILE A 29 -3.70 -0.27 -0.95
CA ILE A 29 -3.60 0.10 0.47
C ILE A 29 -3.28 -1.14 1.33
N ALA A 30 -4.01 -2.24 1.12
CA ALA A 30 -3.78 -3.48 1.86
C ALA A 30 -2.34 -4.00 1.68
N LEU A 31 -1.83 -3.99 0.44
CA LEU A 31 -0.45 -4.36 0.15
C LEU A 31 0.56 -3.40 0.77
N THR A 32 0.27 -2.10 0.78
CA THR A 32 1.14 -1.07 1.38
C THR A 32 1.35 -1.36 2.87
N SER A 33 0.27 -1.61 3.61
CA SER A 33 0.34 -2.01 5.02
C SER A 33 1.10 -3.32 5.21
N LEU A 34 0.78 -4.37 4.44
CA LEU A 34 1.46 -5.67 4.55
C LEU A 34 2.97 -5.55 4.31
N LEU A 35 3.37 -4.78 3.30
CA LEU A 35 4.78 -4.59 2.95
C LEU A 35 5.50 -3.74 3.99
N ARG A 36 4.83 -2.79 4.65
CA ARG A 36 5.41 -2.06 5.78
C ARG A 36 5.73 -2.99 6.94
N VAL A 37 4.81 -3.90 7.28
CA VAL A 37 5.06 -4.97 8.27
C VAL A 37 6.25 -5.85 7.88
N ARG A 38 6.43 -6.11 6.59
CA ARG A 38 7.54 -6.91 6.04
C ARG A 38 8.88 -6.16 5.94
N GLY A 39 8.95 -4.90 6.37
CA GLY A 39 10.19 -4.13 6.39
C GLY A 39 10.47 -3.33 5.12
N ALA A 40 9.46 -3.00 4.31
CA ALA A 40 9.63 -2.00 3.26
C ALA A 40 9.80 -0.60 3.86
N ASP A 41 10.71 0.18 3.27
CA ASP A 41 11.13 1.51 3.77
C ASP A 41 10.51 2.64 2.95
N VAL A 42 10.40 2.47 1.62
CA VAL A 42 9.94 3.53 0.72
C VAL A 42 8.81 3.04 -0.16
N PHE A 43 7.73 3.82 -0.25
CA PHE A 43 6.55 3.50 -1.03
C PHE A 43 6.32 4.53 -2.14
N ARG A 44 6.36 4.09 -3.40
CA ARG A 44 5.97 4.90 -4.57
C ARG A 44 4.49 4.71 -4.85
N VAL A 45 3.70 5.74 -4.56
CA VAL A 45 2.23 5.71 -4.66
C VAL A 45 1.69 6.87 -5.49
N HIS A 46 0.52 6.68 -6.11
CA HIS A 46 -0.22 7.76 -6.77
C HIS A 46 -1.19 8.45 -5.80
N ASP A 47 -1.79 7.67 -4.90
CA ASP A 47 -2.82 8.10 -3.95
C ASP A 47 -2.18 8.29 -2.57
N VAL A 48 -1.56 9.46 -2.38
CA VAL A 48 -0.67 9.75 -1.24
C VAL A 48 -1.43 9.79 0.09
N LYS A 49 -2.59 10.45 0.11
CA LYS A 49 -3.37 10.67 1.34
C LYS A 49 -3.76 9.34 2.00
N GLU A 50 -4.30 8.44 1.21
CA GLU A 50 -4.77 7.12 1.65
C GLU A 50 -3.60 6.23 2.07
N SER A 51 -2.50 6.25 1.29
CA SER A 51 -1.31 5.46 1.58
C SER A 51 -0.62 5.90 2.87
N VAL A 52 -0.49 7.21 3.11
CA VAL A 52 0.06 7.76 4.36
C VAL A 52 -0.81 7.37 5.55
N SER A 53 -2.14 7.46 5.42
CA SER A 53 -3.06 7.04 6.49
C SER A 53 -2.86 5.56 6.84
N ALA A 54 -2.72 4.70 5.84
CA ALA A 54 -2.51 3.27 6.04
C ALA A 54 -1.14 2.97 6.68
N LEU A 55 -0.08 3.63 6.22
CA LEU A 55 1.25 3.50 6.80
C LEU A 55 1.27 3.91 8.27
N ARG A 56 0.74 5.09 8.61
CA ARG A 56 0.67 5.58 10.00
C ARG A 56 -0.11 4.63 10.91
N ALA A 57 -1.26 4.14 10.44
CA ALA A 57 -2.04 3.15 11.20
C ALA A 57 -1.24 1.85 11.42
N THR A 58 -0.54 1.39 10.39
CA THR A 58 0.30 0.18 10.47
C THR A 58 1.47 0.37 11.42
N GLU A 59 2.12 1.52 11.38
CA GLU A 59 3.25 1.89 12.25
C GLU A 59 2.85 1.99 13.72
N ALA A 60 1.69 2.59 13.99
CA ALA A 60 1.12 2.63 15.33
C ALA A 60 0.86 1.21 15.89
N ILE A 61 0.34 0.29 15.06
CA ILE A 61 0.15 -1.12 15.45
C ILE A 61 1.49 -1.83 15.69
N LEU A 62 2.50 -1.54 14.88
CA LEU A 62 3.83 -2.14 15.01
C LEU A 62 4.65 -1.59 16.18
N GLY A 63 4.16 -0.57 16.90
CA GLY A 63 4.95 0.14 17.91
C GLY A 63 6.15 0.89 17.31
N ARG A 64 6.13 1.14 16.00
CA ARG A 64 7.14 1.91 15.28
C ARG A 64 6.68 3.35 15.18
N THR A 65 6.57 4.02 16.31
CA THR A 65 6.43 5.47 16.33
C THR A 65 7.80 6.06 16.05
N GLU A 66 8.01 6.55 14.82
CA GLU A 66 9.05 7.54 14.53
C GLU A 66 8.68 8.90 15.15
#